data_AF-A0A3D3AZE0-F1
#
_entry.id   AF-A0A3D3AZE0-F1
#
_cell.length_a   1.000
_cell.length_b   1.000
_cell.length_c   1.000
_cell.angle_alpha   90.00
_cell.angle_beta   90.00
_cell.angle_gamma   90.00
#
_symmetry.space_group_name_H-M   'P 1'
#
loop_
_entity.id
_entity.type
_entity.pdbx_description
1 polymer ?
#
loop_
_entity_poly.entity_id
_entity_poly.type
_entity_poly.pdbx_seq_one_letter_code
_entity_poly.pdbx_strand_id
1 'polypeptide(L)'
;MASQDRPLRRGWTTGTCATAAAKAAYTALLTGEFPDPVEVSLPRGGRPAFALATTARGEGSATAGVIKDAGDDPDVTHGALILATVKRGAPGSGVSFRAGEGVGMVTRAGLPVPPGEPAINPVPRQMLREAIDEVAAANGEAADVVVEIAIPGGEALAAKTLNGLSLIH
;
A
#
# COMPACT_ATOMS: atom_id res chain seq x y z
N MET A 1 -22.38 37.64 -1.28
CA MET A 1 -21.18 36.86 -1.65
C MET A 1 -21.58 35.41 -1.64
N ALA A 2 -21.75 34.80 -2.81
CA ALA A 2 -22.13 33.40 -2.91
C ALA A 2 -20.90 32.54 -2.59
N SER A 3 -20.96 31.78 -1.50
CA SER A 3 -20.05 30.66 -1.25
C SER A 3 -20.33 29.64 -2.35
N GLN A 4 -19.42 29.56 -3.33
CA GLN A 4 -19.42 28.49 -4.31
C GLN A 4 -19.01 27.20 -3.57
N ASP A 5 -19.98 26.34 -3.27
CA ASP A 5 -19.74 25.00 -2.74
C ASP A 5 -19.03 24.17 -3.81
N ARG A 6 -17.69 24.22 -3.80
CA ARG A 6 -16.87 23.30 -4.59
C ARG A 6 -17.06 21.89 -3.99
N PRO A 7 -17.39 20.87 -4.79
CA PRO A 7 -17.45 19.51 -4.28
C PRO A 7 -16.09 19.11 -3.71
N LEU A 8 -16.08 18.64 -2.45
CA LEU A 8 -14.87 18.24 -1.72
C LEU A 8 -14.09 17.19 -2.53
N ARG A 9 -12.78 17.40 -2.67
CA ARG A 9 -11.87 16.45 -3.31
C ARG A 9 -11.78 15.20 -2.43
N ARG A 10 -12.15 14.05 -3.00
CA ARG A 10 -11.88 12.75 -2.37
C ARG A 10 -10.42 12.39 -2.53
N GLY A 11 -9.76 12.08 -1.42
CA GLY A 11 -8.42 11.51 -1.42
C GLY A 11 -8.38 10.00 -1.60
N TRP A 12 -7.16 9.49 -1.48
CA TRP A 12 -6.84 8.08 -1.58
C TRP A 12 -6.61 7.47 -0.20
N THR A 13 -7.05 6.23 -0.02
CA THR A 13 -6.78 5.50 1.21
C THR A 13 -5.32 5.06 1.26
N THR A 14 -4.81 4.80 2.47
CA THR A 14 -3.48 4.21 2.68
C THR A 14 -3.33 2.89 1.93
N GLY A 15 -4.40 2.07 1.91
CA GLY A 15 -4.42 0.80 1.18
C GLY A 15 -4.25 0.99 -0.33
N THR A 16 -4.93 1.98 -0.92
CA THR A 16 -4.79 2.29 -2.35
C THR A 16 -3.37 2.74 -2.69
N CYS A 17 -2.77 3.61 -1.86
CA CYS A 17 -1.39 4.06 -2.05
C CYS A 17 -0.39 2.90 -1.91
N ALA A 18 -0.60 2.00 -0.93
CA ALA A 18 0.20 0.79 -0.77
C ALA A 18 0.09 -0.14 -1.98
N THR A 19 -1.12 -0.29 -2.56
CA THR A 19 -1.32 -1.07 -3.79
C THR A 19 -0.57 -0.47 -4.97
N ALA A 20 -0.61 0.86 -5.15
CA ALA A 20 0.14 1.55 -6.20
C ALA A 20 1.64 1.32 -6.06
N ALA A 21 2.18 1.52 -4.86
CA ALA A 21 3.58 1.27 -4.56
C ALA A 21 3.98 -0.20 -4.82
N ALA A 22 3.19 -1.17 -4.36
CA ALA A 22 3.50 -2.59 -4.54
C ALA A 22 3.45 -3.01 -6.01
N LYS A 23 2.48 -2.51 -6.78
CA LYS A 23 2.38 -2.76 -8.22
C LYS A 23 3.64 -2.26 -8.93
N ALA A 24 4.03 -1.01 -8.69
CA ALA A 24 5.22 -0.43 -9.30
C ALA A 24 6.51 -1.14 -8.89
N ALA A 25 6.66 -1.49 -7.61
CA ALA A 25 7.80 -2.23 -7.11
C ALA A 25 7.90 -3.62 -7.75
N TYR A 26 6.80 -4.35 -7.87
CA TYR A 26 6.84 -5.67 -8.48
C TYR A 26 7.10 -5.61 -9.99
N THR A 27 6.53 -4.62 -10.70
CA THR A 27 6.89 -4.37 -12.11
C THR A 27 8.39 -4.14 -12.26
N ALA A 28 8.99 -3.31 -11.40
CA ALA A 28 10.43 -3.04 -11.42
C ALA A 28 11.27 -4.24 -11.00
N LEU A 29 10.76 -5.12 -10.14
CA LEU A 29 11.44 -6.37 -9.79
C LEU A 29 11.58 -7.31 -11.00
N LEU A 30 10.54 -7.38 -11.85
CA LEU A 30 10.52 -8.25 -13.02
C LEU A 30 11.21 -7.65 -14.24
N THR A 31 10.92 -6.38 -14.54
CA THR A 31 11.33 -5.72 -15.79
C THR A 31 12.57 -4.86 -15.63
N GLY A 32 12.81 -4.42 -14.40
CA GLY A 32 13.85 -3.45 -14.07
C GLY A 32 13.44 -1.99 -14.13
N GLU A 33 12.22 -1.69 -14.54
CA GLU A 33 11.68 -0.33 -14.70
C GLU A 33 10.47 -0.09 -13.80
N PHE A 34 10.37 1.11 -13.23
CA PHE A 34 9.22 1.51 -12.44
C PHE A 34 8.19 2.21 -13.33
N PRO A 35 6.92 1.77 -13.36
CA PRO A 35 5.87 2.50 -14.03
C PRO A 35 5.54 3.78 -13.24
N ASP A 36 5.73 4.94 -13.86
CA ASP A 36 5.40 6.24 -13.27
C ASP A 36 4.72 7.14 -14.31
N PRO A 37 3.42 7.46 -14.16
CA PRO A 37 2.56 7.05 -13.05
C PRO A 37 2.10 5.58 -13.14
N VAL A 38 1.80 4.98 -12.00
CA VAL A 38 1.27 3.60 -11.91
C VAL A 38 -0.25 3.61 -11.78
N GLU A 39 -0.94 2.81 -12.60
CA GLU A 39 -2.40 2.66 -12.53
C GLU A 39 -2.82 1.51 -11.61
N VAL A 40 -3.84 1.74 -10.77
CA VAL A 40 -4.38 0.73 -9.84
C VAL A 40 -5.88 0.55 -10.04
N SER A 41 -6.35 -0.69 -10.13
CA SER A 41 -7.78 -1.00 -10.14
C SER A 41 -8.38 -0.85 -8.74
N LEU A 42 -9.51 -0.15 -8.63
CA LEU A 42 -10.22 0.00 -7.36
C LEU A 42 -11.37 -1.01 -7.21
N PRO A 43 -11.73 -1.44 -5.97
CA PRO A 43 -12.82 -2.40 -5.75
C PRO A 43 -14.19 -1.96 -6.27
N ARG A 44 -14.44 -0.65 -6.37
CA ARG A 44 -15.69 -0.08 -6.89
C ARG A 44 -15.60 0.35 -8.36
N GLY A 45 -14.57 -0.11 -9.07
CA GLY A 45 -14.25 0.30 -10.43
C GLY A 45 -13.40 1.57 -10.50
N GLY A 46 -12.81 1.80 -11.69
CA GLY A 46 -11.87 2.88 -11.95
C GLY A 46 -10.41 2.42 -11.88
N ARG A 47 -9.56 3.12 -12.65
CA ARG A 47 -8.10 2.93 -12.72
C ARG A 47 -7.37 4.26 -12.57
N PRO A 48 -7.35 4.87 -11.36
CA PRO A 48 -6.53 6.06 -11.11
C PRO A 48 -5.04 5.76 -11.28
N ALA A 49 -4.31 6.78 -11.73
CA ALA A 49 -2.86 6.78 -11.86
C ALA A 49 -2.20 7.53 -10.68
N PHE A 50 -1.12 6.98 -10.13
CA PHE A 50 -0.39 7.51 -8.99
C PHE A 50 1.04 7.82 -9.38
N ALA A 51 1.49 9.05 -9.10
CA ALA A 51 2.90 9.40 -9.24
C ALA A 51 3.75 8.72 -8.15
N LEU A 52 4.91 8.22 -8.54
CA LEU A 52 5.87 7.66 -7.59
C LEU A 52 6.66 8.77 -6.92
N ALA A 53 6.74 8.73 -5.59
CA ALA A 53 7.48 9.68 -4.80
C ALA A 53 8.94 9.27 -4.59
N THR A 54 9.20 7.97 -4.56
CA THR A 54 10.54 7.40 -4.44
C THR A 54 10.57 5.99 -5.01
N THR A 55 11.73 5.59 -5.51
CA THR A 55 11.98 4.24 -6.03
C THR A 55 13.38 3.79 -5.66
N ALA A 56 13.54 2.50 -5.40
CA ALA A 56 14.84 1.90 -5.13
C ALA A 56 14.84 0.44 -5.59
N ARG A 57 15.95 0.00 -6.19
CA ARG A 57 16.18 -1.42 -6.49
C ARG A 57 17.34 -1.92 -5.65
N GLY A 58 17.16 -3.11 -5.09
CA GLY A 58 18.17 -3.86 -4.38
C GLY A 58 18.43 -5.20 -5.06
N GLU A 59 19.36 -5.97 -4.51
CA GLU A 59 19.58 -7.33 -4.96
C GLU A 59 18.37 -8.21 -4.61
N GLY A 60 17.64 -8.65 -5.64
CA GLY A 60 16.43 -9.48 -5.46
C GLY A 60 15.22 -8.74 -4.86
N SER A 61 15.25 -7.41 -4.78
CA SER A 61 14.14 -6.59 -4.27
C SER A 61 13.93 -5.31 -5.05
N ALA A 62 12.71 -4.80 -5.01
CA ALA A 62 12.39 -3.46 -5.49
C ALA A 62 11.44 -2.78 -4.50
N THR A 63 11.58 -1.48 -4.36
CA THR A 63 10.80 -0.64 -3.45
C THR A 63 10.28 0.56 -4.22
N ALA A 64 9.01 0.90 -4.03
CA ALA A 64 8.42 2.14 -4.51
C ALA A 64 7.65 2.81 -3.39
N GLY A 65 7.46 4.12 -3.53
CA GLY A 65 6.74 4.94 -2.57
C GLY A 65 5.72 5.86 -3.21
N VAL A 66 4.60 6.07 -2.53
CA VAL A 66 3.53 7.00 -2.93
C VAL A 66 3.20 7.90 -1.76
N ILE A 67 3.10 9.22 -2.00
CA ILE A 67 2.60 10.16 -1.01
C ILE A 67 1.07 10.11 -1.02
N LYS A 68 0.47 9.86 0.15
CA LYS A 68 -0.98 9.82 0.29
C LYS A 68 -1.58 11.24 0.18
N ASP A 69 -2.31 11.51 -0.90
CA ASP A 69 -3.20 12.68 -1.00
C ASP A 69 -4.58 12.32 -0.44
N ALA A 70 -4.90 12.81 0.76
CA ALA A 70 -6.23 12.65 1.39
C ALA A 70 -7.31 13.58 0.81
N GLY A 71 -6.99 14.44 -0.17
CA GLY A 71 -7.92 15.43 -0.68
C GLY A 71 -8.27 16.45 0.40
N ASP A 72 -9.56 16.79 0.51
CA ASP A 72 -10.05 17.72 1.54
C ASP A 72 -10.48 16.99 2.84
N ASP A 73 -10.22 15.69 2.96
CA ASP A 73 -10.44 14.91 4.19
C ASP A 73 -9.40 15.32 5.25
N PRO A 74 -9.79 15.71 6.47
CA PRO A 74 -8.86 16.00 7.58
C PRO A 74 -8.23 14.71 8.15
N ASP A 75 -7.73 13.84 7.27
CA ASP A 75 -7.00 12.63 7.61
C ASP A 75 -5.55 13.00 7.95
N VAL A 76 -5.13 12.68 9.19
CA VAL A 76 -3.79 13.03 9.69
C VAL A 76 -2.66 12.31 8.96
N THR A 77 -2.98 11.31 8.14
CA THR A 77 -2.01 10.62 7.28
C THR A 77 -1.92 11.22 5.88
N HIS A 78 -2.59 12.35 5.61
CA HIS A 78 -2.30 13.18 4.44
C HIS A 78 -0.82 13.54 4.39
N GLY A 79 -0.21 13.42 3.21
CA GLY A 79 1.22 13.66 3.01
C GLY A 79 2.13 12.54 3.52
N ALA A 80 1.58 11.47 4.11
CA ALA A 80 2.39 10.34 4.55
C ALA A 80 2.96 9.59 3.35
N LEU A 81 4.25 9.26 3.44
CA LEU A 81 4.90 8.37 2.49
C LEU A 81 4.52 6.92 2.80
N ILE A 82 3.93 6.24 1.81
CA ILE A 82 3.61 4.83 1.89
C ILE A 82 4.58 4.08 1.00
N LEU A 83 5.39 3.19 1.58
CA LEU A 83 6.37 2.37 0.90
C LEU A 83 5.87 0.94 0.76
N ALA A 84 6.19 0.32 -0.38
CA ALA A 84 6.08 -1.11 -0.57
C ALA A 84 7.39 -1.67 -1.09
N THR A 85 7.97 -2.64 -0.39
CA THR A 85 9.13 -3.41 -0.83
C THR A 85 8.68 -4.81 -1.23
N VAL A 86 8.99 -5.21 -2.45
CA VAL A 86 8.62 -6.52 -3.01
C VAL A 86 9.88 -7.35 -3.23
N LYS A 87 9.82 -8.61 -2.79
CA LYS A 87 10.85 -9.64 -3.00
C LYS A 87 10.21 -10.90 -3.56
N ARG A 88 10.96 -11.69 -4.33
CA ARG A 88 10.50 -13.03 -4.74
C ARG A 88 10.29 -13.91 -3.50
N GLY A 89 9.17 -14.62 -3.48
CA GLY A 89 8.83 -15.64 -2.49
C GLY A 89 9.29 -17.03 -2.94
N ALA A 90 8.99 -18.03 -2.12
CA ALA A 90 9.18 -19.43 -2.52
C ALA A 90 8.15 -19.81 -3.61
N PRO A 91 8.49 -20.67 -4.58
CA PRO A 91 7.53 -21.14 -5.57
C PRO A 91 6.27 -21.73 -4.94
N GLY A 92 5.09 -21.29 -5.38
CA GLY A 92 3.78 -21.68 -4.86
C GLY A 92 3.38 -21.05 -3.52
N SER A 93 4.14 -20.08 -3.01
CA SER A 93 3.79 -19.37 -1.76
C SER A 93 2.69 -18.32 -1.91
N GLY A 94 2.42 -17.87 -3.14
CA GLY A 94 1.53 -16.76 -3.42
C GLY A 94 2.02 -15.45 -2.80
N VAL A 95 1.09 -14.53 -2.55
CA VAL A 95 1.38 -13.21 -1.97
C VAL A 95 1.30 -13.26 -0.44
N SER A 96 2.44 -13.01 0.20
CA SER A 96 2.56 -12.86 1.66
C SER A 96 2.87 -11.42 2.07
N PHE A 97 2.49 -11.04 3.28
CA PHE A 97 2.64 -9.66 3.77
C PHE A 97 3.61 -9.57 4.95
N ARG A 98 4.41 -8.50 4.99
CA ARG A 98 5.25 -8.12 6.11
C ARG A 98 4.98 -6.68 6.55
N ALA A 99 5.14 -6.44 7.84
CA ALA A 99 5.13 -5.11 8.42
C ALA A 99 6.55 -4.54 8.38
N GLY A 100 6.73 -3.39 7.73
CA GLY A 100 7.88 -2.52 7.91
C GLY A 100 7.58 -1.42 8.93
N GLU A 101 8.44 -0.40 8.97
CA GLU A 101 8.31 0.74 9.89
C GLU A 101 6.89 1.35 9.86
N GLY A 102 6.32 1.66 11.02
CA GLY A 102 5.04 2.36 11.14
C GLY A 102 3.80 1.53 10.77
N VAL A 103 3.95 0.26 10.38
CA VAL A 103 2.85 -0.69 10.25
C VAL A 103 2.88 -1.63 11.45
N GLY A 104 1.88 -1.56 12.32
CA GLY A 104 1.88 -2.41 13.51
C GLY A 104 1.33 -3.82 13.25
N MET A 105 1.38 -4.64 14.29
CA MET A 105 1.00 -6.04 14.24
C MET A 105 -0.34 -6.27 14.95
N VAL A 106 -1.13 -7.20 14.44
CA VAL A 106 -2.35 -7.62 15.11
C VAL A 106 -2.00 -8.51 16.30
N THR A 107 -2.44 -8.13 17.49
CA THR A 107 -2.12 -8.84 18.75
C THR A 107 -3.33 -9.55 19.37
N ARG A 108 -4.56 -9.15 19.01
CA ARG A 108 -5.79 -9.67 19.62
C ARG A 108 -6.65 -10.44 18.60
N ALA A 109 -7.23 -11.53 19.06
CA ALA A 109 -8.25 -12.26 18.30
C ALA A 109 -9.53 -11.43 18.13
N GLY A 110 -10.33 -11.74 17.12
CA GLY A 110 -11.60 -11.05 16.82
C GLY A 110 -11.47 -9.87 15.87
N LEU A 111 -10.26 -9.53 15.42
CA LEU A 111 -10.04 -8.62 14.29
C LEU A 111 -10.15 -9.37 12.95
N PRO A 112 -10.49 -8.69 11.85
CA PRO A 112 -10.56 -9.30 10.52
C PRO A 112 -9.23 -9.90 10.03
N VAL A 113 -8.12 -9.48 10.64
CA VAL A 113 -6.78 -9.98 10.38
C VAL A 113 -6.34 -10.78 11.62
N PRO A 114 -5.82 -12.02 11.47
CA PRO A 114 -5.41 -12.85 12.60
C PRO A 114 -4.27 -12.26 13.45
N PRO A 115 -4.12 -12.65 14.73
CA PRO A 115 -2.94 -12.31 15.51
C PRO A 115 -1.63 -12.80 14.87
N GLY A 116 -0.57 -11.99 14.99
CA GLY A 116 0.75 -12.27 14.41
C GLY A 116 0.92 -11.79 12.96
N GLU A 117 -0.11 -11.17 12.38
CA GLU A 117 -0.10 -10.64 11.01
C GLU A 117 0.02 -9.11 10.99
N PRO A 118 0.57 -8.51 9.90
CA PRO A 118 0.58 -7.06 9.70
C PRO A 118 -0.84 -6.50 9.71
N ALA A 119 -1.04 -5.33 10.34
CA ALA A 119 -2.33 -4.64 10.46
C ALA A 119 -2.79 -3.99 9.13
N ILE A 120 -2.89 -4.79 8.08
CA ILE A 120 -3.37 -4.45 6.74
C ILE A 120 -4.75 -5.08 6.58
N ASN A 121 -5.79 -4.27 6.50
CA ASN A 121 -7.18 -4.75 6.43
C ASN A 121 -7.46 -5.63 5.20
N PRO A 122 -8.53 -6.46 5.21
CA PRO A 122 -8.83 -7.41 4.14
C PRO A 122 -8.95 -6.80 2.74
N VAL A 123 -9.62 -5.66 2.60
CA VAL A 123 -9.80 -4.99 1.29
C VAL A 123 -8.46 -4.53 0.69
N PRO A 124 -7.59 -3.79 1.41
CA PRO A 124 -6.23 -3.52 0.94
C PRO A 124 -5.41 -4.78 0.61
N ARG A 125 -5.50 -5.85 1.40
CA ARG A 125 -4.82 -7.13 1.09
C ARG A 125 -5.31 -7.73 -0.23
N GLN A 126 -6.61 -7.67 -0.50
CA GLN A 126 -7.18 -8.11 -1.77
C GLN A 126 -6.65 -7.27 -2.93
N MET A 127 -6.69 -5.94 -2.82
CA MET A 127 -6.19 -5.03 -3.86
C MET A 127 -4.70 -5.27 -4.16
N LEU A 128 -3.88 -5.48 -3.12
CA LEU A 128 -2.47 -5.82 -3.27
C LEU A 128 -2.28 -7.12 -4.06
N ARG A 129 -3.04 -8.17 -3.75
CA ARG A 129 -2.97 -9.45 -4.48
C ARG A 129 -3.35 -9.27 -5.95
N GLU A 130 -4.49 -8.62 -6.21
CA GLU A 130 -4.96 -8.38 -7.58
C GLU A 130 -3.94 -7.58 -8.42
N ALA A 131 -3.29 -6.59 -7.81
CA ALA A 131 -2.26 -5.81 -8.49
C ALA A 131 -0.99 -6.62 -8.78
N ILE A 132 -0.57 -7.49 -7.86
CA ILE A 132 0.55 -8.41 -8.09
C ILE A 132 0.19 -9.43 -9.18
N ASP A 133 -1.00 -10.01 -9.12
CA ASP A 133 -1.49 -10.97 -10.12
C ASP A 133 -1.56 -10.34 -11.52
N GLU A 134 -2.02 -9.10 -11.63
CA GLU A 134 -2.04 -8.34 -12.89
C GLU A 134 -0.64 -8.19 -13.49
N VAL A 135 0.35 -7.84 -12.68
CA VAL A 135 1.75 -7.70 -13.12
C VAL A 135 2.36 -9.06 -13.46
N ALA A 136 2.10 -10.09 -12.64
CA ALA A 136 2.60 -11.45 -12.87
C ALA A 136 2.10 -11.98 -14.21
N ALA A 137 0.78 -11.87 -14.46
CA ALA A 137 0.15 -12.29 -15.71
C ALA A 137 0.71 -11.55 -16.93
N ALA A 138 0.90 -10.22 -16.83
CA ALA A 138 1.43 -9.41 -17.92
C ALA A 138 2.89 -9.77 -18.30
N ASN A 139 3.65 -10.36 -17.38
CA ASN A 139 5.06 -10.71 -17.58
C ASN A 139 5.30 -12.23 -17.70
N GLY A 140 4.26 -13.07 -17.64
CA GLY A 140 4.41 -14.52 -17.69
C GLY A 140 5.13 -15.11 -16.46
N GLU A 141 5.00 -14.46 -15.31
CA GLU A 141 5.69 -14.78 -14.05
C GLU A 141 4.69 -15.24 -12.97
N ALA A 142 5.20 -15.78 -11.87
CA ALA A 142 4.38 -16.23 -10.74
C ALA A 142 4.20 -15.12 -9.69
N ALA A 143 2.99 -15.03 -9.12
CA ALA A 143 2.63 -14.13 -8.02
C ALA A 143 3.17 -14.60 -6.65
N ASP A 144 4.33 -15.27 -6.64
CA ASP A 144 5.01 -15.77 -5.45
C ASP A 144 5.93 -14.68 -4.91
N VAL A 145 5.41 -13.85 -4.00
CA VAL A 145 6.12 -12.67 -3.50
C VAL A 145 5.89 -12.42 -2.02
N VAL A 146 6.87 -11.75 -1.42
CA VAL A 146 6.77 -11.12 -0.11
C VAL A 146 6.62 -9.62 -0.32
N VAL A 147 5.50 -9.06 0.14
CA VAL A 147 5.21 -7.63 0.08
C VAL A 147 5.32 -7.05 1.49
N GLU A 148 6.33 -6.22 1.72
CA GLU A 148 6.49 -5.45 2.96
C GLU A 148 5.93 -4.05 2.77
N ILE A 149 5.03 -3.63 3.66
CA ILE A 149 4.48 -2.27 3.67
C ILE A 149 5.07 -1.49 4.83
N ALA A 150 5.53 -0.27 4.57
CA ALA A 150 6.05 0.64 5.58
C ALA A 150 5.46 2.05 5.42
N ILE A 151 5.34 2.75 6.53
CA ILE A 151 4.92 4.15 6.62
C ILE A 151 5.97 4.84 7.49
N PRO A 152 7.05 5.41 6.92
CA PRO A 152 8.08 6.09 7.70
C PRO A 152 7.49 7.19 8.60
N GLY A 153 7.85 7.18 9.89
CA GLY A 153 7.23 8.05 10.90
C GLY A 153 5.78 7.68 11.26
N GLY A 154 5.29 6.53 10.82
CA GLY A 154 3.91 6.06 11.03
C GLY A 154 3.54 5.88 12.50
N GLU A 155 4.49 5.51 13.37
CA GLU A 155 4.26 5.44 14.82
C GLU A 155 3.86 6.80 15.40
N ALA A 156 4.53 7.87 14.99
CA ALA A 156 4.21 9.23 15.43
C ALA A 156 2.86 9.72 14.86
N LEU A 157 2.50 9.30 13.65
CA LEU A 157 1.19 9.56 13.05
C LEU A 157 0.07 8.81 13.81
N ALA A 158 0.31 7.53 14.14
CA ALA A 158 -0.62 6.72 14.91
C ALA A 158 -0.84 7.28 16.32
N ALA A 159 0.21 7.76 16.98
CA ALA A 159 0.12 8.44 18.28
C ALA A 159 -0.81 9.66 18.25
N LYS A 160 -0.87 10.39 17.12
CA LYS A 160 -1.77 11.55 16.94
C LYS A 160 -3.23 11.13 16.70
N THR A 161 -3.48 9.94 16.16
CA THR A 161 -4.84 9.37 16.04
C THR A 161 -5.35 8.67 17.30
N LEU A 162 -4.46 8.32 18.24
CA LEU A 162 -4.71 7.38 19.34
C LEU A 162 -5.61 7.90 20.50
N ASN A 163 -6.40 8.94 20.30
CA ASN A 163 -7.57 9.20 21.15
C ASN A 163 -8.73 8.19 20.92
N GLY A 164 -8.57 7.16 20.08
CA GLY A 164 -9.67 6.25 19.72
C GLY A 164 -9.42 4.72 19.66
N LEU A 165 -8.24 4.20 19.31
CA LEU A 165 -8.06 2.74 19.14
C LEU A 165 -6.65 2.24 19.50
N SER A 166 -6.42 1.99 20.79
CA SER A 166 -5.26 1.21 21.26
C SER A 166 -5.48 -0.28 20.99
N LEU A 167 -5.11 -0.76 19.80
CA LEU A 167 -5.16 -2.19 19.42
C LEU A 167 -3.97 -2.67 18.57
N ILE A 168 -3.01 -1.80 18.29
CA ILE A 168 -1.90 -2.06 17.37
C ILE A 168 -0.60 -1.63 18.09
N HIS A 169 0.31 -2.58 18.29
CA HIS A 169 1.66 -2.37 18.81
C HIS A 169 2.66 -3.00 17.84
#